data_AF-A0A672L8E9-F1
#
_entry.id   AF-A0A672L8E9-F1
#
_cell.length_a   1.000
_cell.length_b   1.000
_cell.length_c   1.000
_cell.angle_alpha   90.00
_cell.angle_beta   90.00
_cell.angle_gamma   90.00
#
_symmetry.space_group_name_H-M   'P 1'
#
loop_
_entity.id
_entity.type
_entity.pdbx_description
1 polymer ?
#
loop_
_entity_poly.entity_id
_entity_poly.type
_entity_poly.pdbx_seq_one_letter_code
_entity_poly.pdbx_strand_id
1 'polypeptide(L)'
;AVIMFLYFIKDLNERFKKKLPIPIPGEIIVVIVSTGISYGMVMSENYGVEVVGKIPTGLLPPKIPDFSVFPGLFPDAFAIAVVGFSIAISLAKIFALKHGYSVDGNQELIALGLCNFMSSFFHTFAVTASMSRSLVQESTGGHTEIAGLLASLLVLLVVVAIGFVFQPLPTTVLAAIIMVNLLGMFKQMKDIPALWRTSKIELAIWLVSFFASVLLGLDYGLVVAMGFAILTVIYRTQCPKNALLGQIPDTGLYFDVDEYEEAEECTGIKIFQSNTSIYFANSDLYVSALKAKTGIDPAKLLAARKSQLKYAKRDNGERKAVNHCSAVKKNAVVLLV
;
A
#
# COMPACT_ATOMS: atom_id res chain seq x y z
N ALA A 1 14.86 26.10 23.90
CA ALA A 1 15.89 26.72 23.04
C ALA A 1 16.30 25.83 21.87
N VAL A 2 16.81 24.62 22.11
CA VAL A 2 17.29 23.69 21.06
C VAL A 2 16.25 23.42 19.97
N ILE A 3 15.01 23.10 20.35
CA ILE A 3 13.91 22.86 19.40
C ILE A 3 13.66 24.07 18.50
N MET A 4 13.58 25.27 19.09
CA MET A 4 13.37 26.53 18.35
C MET A 4 14.53 26.81 17.39
N PHE A 5 15.77 26.56 17.81
CA PHE A 5 16.94 26.71 16.97
C PHE A 5 16.93 25.74 15.78
N LEU A 6 16.70 24.44 16.02
CA LEU A 6 16.64 23.45 14.95
C LEU A 6 15.49 23.72 13.98
N TYR A 7 14.32 24.12 14.49
CA TYR A 7 13.19 24.52 13.67
C TYR A 7 13.52 25.73 12.79
N PHE A 8 14.15 26.76 13.39
CA PHE A 8 14.58 27.95 12.66
C PHE A 8 15.59 27.61 11.56
N ILE A 9 16.60 26.79 11.85
CA ILE A 9 17.59 26.35 10.84
C ILE A 9 16.91 25.56 9.71
N LYS A 10 15.93 24.71 10.02
CA LYS A 10 15.15 24.00 8.99
C LYS A 10 14.35 24.95 8.11
N ASP A 11 13.65 25.92 8.68
CA ASP A 11 12.89 26.92 7.92
C ASP A 11 13.82 27.79 7.05
N LEU A 12 15.00 28.14 7.57
CA LEU A 12 16.02 28.88 6.82
C LEU A 12 16.56 28.05 5.65
N ASN A 13 16.89 26.78 5.88
CA ASN A 13 17.32 25.86 4.83
C ASN A 13 16.24 25.70 3.73
N GLU A 14 14.96 25.60 4.10
CA GLU A 14 13.86 25.53 3.14
C GLU A 14 13.71 26.82 2.32
N ARG A 15 13.75 28.00 2.97
CA ARG A 15 13.61 29.31 2.31
C ARG A 15 14.77 29.66 1.39
N PHE A 16 16.00 29.36 1.82
CA PHE A 16 17.21 29.69 1.10
C PHE A 16 17.79 28.53 0.27
N LYS A 17 16.99 27.48 0.04
CA LYS A 17 17.39 26.30 -0.75
C LYS A 17 17.95 26.64 -2.14
N LYS A 18 17.53 27.74 -2.76
CA LYS A 18 18.02 28.20 -4.07
C LYS A 18 19.37 28.93 -4.00
N LYS A 19 19.74 29.46 -2.84
CA LYS A 19 20.95 30.29 -2.64
C LYS A 19 22.06 29.56 -1.89
N LEU A 20 21.71 28.57 -1.08
CA LEU A 20 22.67 27.75 -0.33
C LEU A 20 23.03 26.49 -1.13
N PRO A 21 24.30 26.32 -1.53
CA PRO A 21 24.73 25.11 -2.25
C PRO A 21 24.74 23.86 -1.36
N ILE A 22 24.83 24.02 -0.03
CA ILE A 22 24.86 22.93 0.95
C ILE A 22 23.91 23.30 2.10
N PRO A 23 23.02 22.38 2.54
CA PRO A 23 22.15 22.62 3.69
C PRO A 23 22.97 22.78 4.98
N ILE A 24 22.59 23.72 5.84
CA ILE A 24 23.28 23.98 7.10
C ILE A 24 23.03 22.78 8.04
N PRO A 25 24.08 22.12 8.58
CA PRO A 25 23.95 20.95 9.45
C PRO A 25 23.61 21.37 10.89
N GLY A 26 22.36 21.80 11.11
CA GLY A 26 21.89 22.30 12.41
C GLY A 26 22.02 21.29 13.54
N GLU A 27 21.81 20.01 13.25
CA GLU A 27 21.91 18.91 14.23
C GLU A 27 23.34 18.77 14.76
N ILE A 28 24.35 18.83 13.88
CA ILE A 28 25.76 18.73 14.27
C ILE A 28 26.17 19.92 15.13
N ILE A 29 25.76 21.13 14.76
CA ILE A 29 26.04 22.36 15.52
C ILE A 29 25.47 22.25 16.93
N VAL A 30 24.21 21.81 17.05
CA VAL A 30 23.56 21.62 18.34
C VAL A 30 24.29 20.58 19.18
N VAL A 31 24.69 19.45 18.60
CA VAL A 31 25.44 18.41 19.32
C VAL A 31 26.78 18.95 19.82
N ILE A 32 27.57 19.62 18.99
CA ILE A 32 28.88 20.15 19.37
C ILE A 32 28.76 21.20 20.48
N VAL A 33 27.88 22.19 20.30
CA VAL A 33 27.69 23.27 21.28
C VAL A 33 27.15 22.72 22.59
N SER A 34 26.16 21.84 22.54
CA SER A 34 25.54 21.26 23.74
C SER A 34 26.51 20.35 24.50
N THR A 35 27.33 19.58 23.79
CA THR A 35 28.40 18.76 24.38
C THR A 35 29.44 19.64 25.07
N GLY A 36 29.88 20.72 24.40
CA GLY A 36 30.85 21.66 24.97
C GLY A 36 30.34 22.38 26.22
N ILE A 37 29.08 22.84 26.22
CA ILE A 37 28.45 23.46 27.39
C ILE A 37 28.29 22.44 28.52
N SER A 38 27.79 21.24 28.21
CA SER A 38 27.59 20.19 29.22
C SER A 38 28.89 19.77 29.90
N TYR A 39 29.96 19.65 29.10
CA TYR A 39 31.31 19.38 29.60
C TYR A 39 31.85 20.53 30.45
N GLY A 40 31.76 21.78 29.96
CA GLY A 40 32.31 22.95 30.65
C GLY A 40 31.59 23.31 31.96
N MET A 41 30.28 23.06 32.05
CA MET A 41 29.48 23.33 33.25
C MET A 41 29.32 22.11 34.17
N VAL A 42 29.89 20.96 33.81
CA VAL A 42 29.72 19.67 34.50
C VAL A 42 28.25 19.41 34.82
N MET A 43 27.42 19.48 33.78
CA MET A 43 25.97 19.60 33.93
C MET A 43 25.32 18.38 34.60
N SER A 44 25.95 17.21 34.44
CA SER A 44 25.51 15.96 35.08
C SER A 44 25.65 16.01 36.61
N GLU A 45 26.75 16.56 37.13
CA GLU A 45 27.02 16.58 38.58
C GLU A 45 26.35 17.78 39.25
N ASN A 46 26.46 18.96 38.63
CA ASN A 46 25.97 20.21 39.21
C ASN A 46 24.44 20.36 39.12
N TYR A 47 23.81 19.79 38.09
CA TYR A 47 22.38 20.00 37.81
C TYR A 47 21.59 18.68 37.66
N GLY A 48 22.24 17.52 37.86
CA GLY A 48 21.57 16.22 37.76
C GLY A 48 21.01 15.90 36.36
N VAL A 49 21.57 16.51 35.32
CA VAL A 49 21.10 16.28 33.94
C VAL A 49 21.59 14.93 33.44
N GLU A 50 20.67 14.12 32.92
CA GLU A 50 21.00 12.83 32.33
C GLU A 50 21.81 13.01 31.03
N VAL A 51 22.96 12.35 30.97
CA VAL A 51 23.88 12.35 29.83
C VAL A 51 24.00 10.96 29.24
N VAL A 52 24.45 10.86 27.98
CA VAL A 52 24.63 9.58 27.26
C VAL A 52 25.51 8.60 28.05
N GLY A 53 26.51 9.09 28.79
CA GLY A 53 27.36 8.28 29.64
C GLY A 53 28.39 7.48 28.84
N LYS A 54 28.85 6.35 29.40
CA LYS A 54 29.99 5.60 28.84
C LYS A 54 29.61 4.88 27.56
N ILE A 55 30.15 5.35 26.44
CA ILE A 55 30.05 4.69 25.14
C ILE A 55 31.17 3.64 25.04
N PRO A 56 30.86 2.36 24.74
CA PRO A 56 31.87 1.33 24.56
C PRO A 56 32.78 1.71 23.39
N THR A 57 34.07 1.83 23.67
CA THR A 57 35.10 2.15 22.68
C THR A 57 35.58 0.88 22.00
N GLY A 58 35.60 0.87 20.67
CA GLY A 58 36.07 -0.25 19.86
C GLY A 58 34.96 -1.04 19.20
N LEU A 59 35.35 -1.95 18.30
CA LEU A 59 34.41 -2.84 17.61
C LEU A 59 34.16 -4.10 18.44
N LEU A 60 32.89 -4.48 18.56
CA LEU A 60 32.51 -5.76 19.14
C LEU A 60 32.85 -6.87 18.14
N PRO A 61 33.38 -8.02 18.60
CA PRO A 61 33.65 -9.15 17.73
C PRO A 61 32.33 -9.69 17.15
N PRO A 62 32.34 -10.27 15.93
CA PRO A 62 31.15 -10.89 15.36
C PRO A 62 30.61 -12.00 16.28
N LYS A 63 29.28 -12.04 16.45
CA LYS A 63 28.58 -13.05 17.26
C LYS A 63 27.50 -13.72 16.44
N ILE A 64 27.40 -15.04 16.53
CA ILE A 64 26.32 -15.80 15.90
C ILE A 64 25.01 -15.53 16.65
N PRO A 65 23.91 -15.18 15.95
CA PRO A 65 22.62 -14.96 16.59
C PRO A 65 22.09 -16.26 17.20
N ASP A 66 21.45 -16.14 18.36
CA ASP A 66 20.86 -17.28 19.06
C ASP A 66 19.57 -17.71 18.36
N PHE A 67 19.56 -18.90 17.77
CA PHE A 67 18.40 -19.44 17.07
C PHE A 67 17.29 -19.93 18.00
N SER A 68 17.55 -20.07 19.31
CA SER A 68 16.54 -20.54 20.27
C SER A 68 15.39 -19.55 20.44
N VAL A 69 15.65 -18.25 20.29
CA VAL A 69 14.64 -17.18 20.41
C VAL A 69 13.85 -16.96 19.11
N PHE A 70 14.27 -17.57 17.99
CA PHE A 70 13.68 -17.35 16.67
C PHE A 70 12.17 -17.59 16.60
N PRO A 71 11.59 -18.67 17.20
CA PRO A 71 10.15 -18.90 17.12
C PRO A 71 9.30 -17.80 17.77
N GLY A 72 9.81 -17.17 18.83
CA GLY A 72 9.12 -16.08 19.52
C GLY A 72 9.19 -14.74 18.77
N LEU A 73 10.26 -14.52 18.01
CA LEU A 73 10.53 -13.26 17.29
C LEU A 73 10.02 -13.26 15.85
N PHE A 74 9.62 -14.41 15.31
CA PHE A 74 9.24 -14.54 13.91
C PHE A 74 8.11 -13.58 13.46
N PRO A 75 7.01 -13.41 14.22
CA PRO A 75 5.94 -12.49 13.83
C PRO A 75 6.42 -11.03 13.73
N ASP A 76 7.19 -10.57 14.72
CA ASP A 76 7.71 -9.20 14.78
C ASP A 76 8.76 -8.97 13.69
N ALA A 77 9.64 -9.95 13.47
CA ALA A 77 10.64 -9.90 12.40
C ALA A 77 9.99 -9.83 11.02
N PHE A 78 8.89 -10.56 10.79
CA PHE A 78 8.13 -10.50 9.55
C PHE A 78 7.51 -9.12 9.35
N ALA A 79 6.88 -8.55 10.38
CA ALA A 79 6.32 -7.20 10.33
C ALA A 79 7.39 -6.14 10.00
N ILE A 80 8.54 -6.19 10.69
CA ILE A 80 9.68 -5.30 10.45
C ILE A 80 10.23 -5.47 9.03
N ALA A 81 10.31 -6.69 8.50
CA ALA A 81 10.77 -6.94 7.14
C ALA A 81 9.83 -6.35 6.09
N VAL A 82 8.52 -6.53 6.25
CA VAL A 82 7.50 -5.97 5.35
C VAL A 82 7.55 -4.44 5.37
N VAL A 83 7.55 -3.82 6.55
CA VAL A 83 7.62 -2.35 6.68
C VAL A 83 8.96 -1.81 6.17
N GLY A 84 10.06 -2.44 6.55
CA GLY A 84 11.41 -2.08 6.15
C GLY A 84 11.59 -2.11 4.64
N PHE A 85 11.15 -3.19 3.98
CA PHE A 85 11.17 -3.29 2.52
C PHE A 85 10.23 -2.26 1.86
N SER A 86 9.01 -2.08 2.40
CA SER A 86 8.04 -1.11 1.86
C SER A 86 8.59 0.31 1.86
N ILE A 87 9.28 0.73 2.92
CA ILE A 87 9.94 2.04 2.99
C ILE A 87 11.08 2.13 1.98
N ALA A 88 11.93 1.11 1.89
CA ALA A 88 13.05 1.08 0.97
C ALA A 88 12.61 1.16 -0.51
N ILE A 89 11.68 0.31 -0.94
CA ILE A 89 11.19 0.30 -2.32
C ILE A 89 10.39 1.56 -2.66
N SER A 90 9.65 2.12 -1.70
CA SER A 90 8.93 3.39 -1.90
C SER A 90 9.90 4.53 -2.16
N LEU A 91 10.97 4.62 -1.36
CA LEU A 91 11.99 5.65 -1.54
C LEU A 91 12.76 5.47 -2.86
N ALA A 92 13.13 4.23 -3.18
CA ALA A 92 13.81 3.91 -4.45
C ALA A 92 12.95 4.32 -5.65
N LYS A 93 11.64 4.00 -5.64
CA LYS A 93 10.70 4.41 -6.71
C LYS A 93 10.52 5.92 -6.81
N ILE A 94 10.54 6.66 -5.70
CA ILE A 94 10.47 8.14 -5.72
C ILE A 94 11.69 8.71 -6.47
N PHE A 95 12.90 8.23 -6.18
CA PHE A 95 14.09 8.70 -6.87
C PHE A 95 14.18 8.20 -8.31
N ALA A 96 13.74 6.98 -8.59
CA ALA A 96 13.64 6.41 -9.93
C ALA A 96 12.76 7.27 -10.84
N LEU A 97 11.58 7.65 -10.35
CA LEU A 97 10.66 8.53 -11.07
C LEU A 97 11.22 9.94 -11.23
N LYS A 98 11.94 10.46 -10.23
CA LYS A 98 12.56 11.79 -10.26
C LYS A 98 13.73 11.90 -11.25
N HIS A 99 14.52 10.84 -11.40
CA HIS A 99 15.73 10.83 -12.23
C HIS A 99 15.60 10.00 -13.51
N GLY A 100 14.44 9.39 -13.75
CA GLY A 100 14.14 8.70 -15.01
C GLY A 100 14.84 7.34 -15.18
N TYR A 101 15.19 6.67 -14.09
CA TYR A 101 15.72 5.29 -14.12
C TYR A 101 14.67 4.28 -13.63
N SER A 102 14.92 2.99 -13.87
CA SER A 102 14.07 1.89 -13.38
C SER A 102 14.68 1.23 -12.14
N VAL A 103 13.82 0.73 -11.24
CA VAL A 103 14.23 -0.01 -10.05
C VAL A 103 13.58 -1.39 -10.09
N ASP A 104 14.38 -2.43 -9.87
CA ASP A 104 13.90 -3.80 -9.68
C ASP A 104 13.63 -4.06 -8.19
N GLY A 105 12.36 -4.29 -7.85
CA GLY A 105 11.96 -4.58 -6.48
C GLY A 105 12.50 -5.91 -5.93
N ASN A 106 12.72 -6.91 -6.79
CA ASN A 106 13.30 -8.19 -6.35
C ASN A 106 14.76 -8.01 -5.96
N GLN A 107 15.51 -7.22 -6.73
CA GLN A 107 16.90 -6.91 -6.44
C GLN A 107 17.03 -6.11 -5.14
N GLU A 108 16.17 -5.11 -4.92
CA GLU A 108 16.12 -4.35 -3.66
C GLU A 108 15.80 -5.24 -2.45
N LEU A 109 14.87 -6.19 -2.60
CA LEU A 109 14.51 -7.12 -1.54
C LEU A 109 15.68 -8.02 -1.15
N ILE A 110 16.38 -8.57 -2.16
CA ILE A 110 17.57 -9.41 -1.95
C ILE A 110 18.69 -8.59 -1.31
N ALA A 111 18.95 -7.37 -1.79
CA ALA A 111 19.98 -6.49 -1.26
C ALA A 111 19.72 -6.13 0.21
N LEU A 112 18.48 -5.73 0.54
CA LEU A 112 18.09 -5.41 1.91
C LEU A 112 18.15 -6.63 2.84
N GLY A 113 17.76 -7.80 2.35
CA GLY A 113 17.84 -9.07 3.08
C GLY A 113 19.28 -9.47 3.37
N LEU A 114 20.17 -9.41 2.37
CA LEU A 114 21.60 -9.69 2.55
C LEU A 114 22.26 -8.68 3.49
N CYS A 115 21.90 -7.40 3.40
CA CYS A 115 22.39 -6.36 4.29
C CYS A 115 22.04 -6.65 5.76
N ASN A 116 20.76 -6.96 6.05
CA ASN A 116 20.31 -7.28 7.40
C ASN A 116 20.89 -8.62 7.90
N PHE A 117 21.00 -9.63 7.03
CA PHE A 117 21.62 -10.90 7.38
C PHE A 117 23.08 -10.72 7.80
N MET A 118 23.88 -10.02 7.00
CA MET A 118 25.28 -9.76 7.33
C MET A 118 25.42 -8.87 8.57
N SER A 119 24.56 -7.87 8.74
CA SER A 119 24.63 -6.96 9.89
C SER A 119 24.26 -7.66 11.20
N SER A 120 23.42 -8.70 11.17
CA SER A 120 23.01 -9.45 12.36
C SER A 120 24.17 -10.03 13.17
N PHE A 121 25.30 -10.33 12.54
CA PHE A 121 26.51 -10.82 13.20
C PHE A 121 27.26 -9.74 13.97
N PHE A 122 26.96 -8.46 13.75
CA PHE A 122 27.70 -7.30 14.30
C PHE A 122 26.90 -6.52 15.36
N HIS A 123 25.96 -7.18 16.06
CA HIS A 123 25.16 -6.56 17.13
C HIS A 123 24.32 -5.36 16.67
N THR A 124 23.84 -5.37 15.42
CA THR A 124 22.99 -4.30 14.88
C THR A 124 21.51 -4.62 15.01
N PHE A 125 20.68 -3.58 15.05
CA PHE A 125 19.23 -3.70 14.84
C PHE A 125 18.90 -3.78 13.34
N ALA A 126 17.65 -4.13 13.02
CA ALA A 126 17.17 -4.14 11.65
C ALA A 126 17.32 -2.75 10.99
N VAL A 127 17.88 -2.72 9.78
CA VAL A 127 18.15 -1.50 9.02
C VAL A 127 17.25 -1.39 7.80
N THR A 128 16.89 -0.15 7.45
CA THR A 128 16.17 0.21 6.22
C THR A 128 16.63 1.58 5.70
N ALA A 129 16.11 1.98 4.55
CA ALA A 129 16.40 3.24 3.90
C ALA A 129 15.93 4.44 4.75
N SER A 130 16.69 5.54 4.67
CA SER A 130 16.41 6.77 5.40
C SER A 130 16.05 7.89 4.43
N MET A 131 14.77 8.30 4.44
CA MET A 131 14.29 9.38 3.57
C MET A 131 15.07 10.68 3.80
N SER A 132 15.25 11.09 5.06
CA SER A 132 15.94 12.35 5.39
C SER A 132 17.38 12.38 4.89
N ARG A 133 18.16 11.30 5.11
CA ARG A 133 19.57 11.23 4.67
C ARG A 133 19.69 11.17 3.15
N SER A 134 18.83 10.38 2.50
CA SER A 134 18.85 10.23 1.04
C SER A 134 18.46 11.53 0.33
N LEU A 135 17.48 12.27 0.86
CA LEU A 135 17.09 13.58 0.33
C LEU A 135 18.21 14.61 0.48
N VAL A 136 18.93 14.61 1.61
CA VAL A 136 20.09 15.50 1.80
C VAL A 136 21.17 15.16 0.78
N GLN A 137 21.56 13.89 0.67
CA GLN A 137 22.56 13.41 -0.29
C GLN A 137 22.20 13.80 -1.73
N GLU A 138 20.97 13.54 -2.15
CA GLU A 138 20.47 13.88 -3.49
C GLU A 138 20.45 15.40 -3.71
N SER A 139 20.00 16.18 -2.72
CA SER A 139 19.99 17.64 -2.82
C SER A 139 21.38 18.27 -2.90
N THR A 140 22.41 17.59 -2.39
CA THR A 140 23.82 18.00 -2.49
C THR A 140 24.50 17.48 -3.76
N GLY A 141 23.78 16.83 -4.67
CA GLY A 141 24.32 16.31 -5.94
C GLY A 141 24.99 14.93 -5.82
N GLY A 142 24.68 14.15 -4.78
CA GLY A 142 25.19 12.79 -4.62
C GLY A 142 24.43 11.80 -5.50
N HIS A 143 25.02 11.43 -6.65
CA HIS A 143 24.40 10.54 -7.64
C HIS A 143 24.93 9.10 -7.64
N THR A 144 25.89 8.77 -6.78
CA THR A 144 26.54 7.44 -6.73
C THR A 144 26.52 6.84 -5.33
N GLU A 145 26.59 5.52 -5.25
CA GLU A 145 26.63 4.73 -4.01
C GLU A 145 27.93 4.96 -3.21
N ILE A 146 28.96 5.50 -3.88
CA ILE A 146 30.22 5.91 -3.26
C ILE A 146 29.97 6.92 -2.14
N ALA A 147 28.97 7.81 -2.29
CA ALA A 147 28.59 8.74 -1.23
C ALA A 147 28.15 8.01 0.06
N GLY A 148 27.39 6.91 -0.08
CA GLY A 148 26.98 6.07 1.04
C GLY A 148 28.15 5.34 1.69
N LEU A 149 29.10 4.85 0.89
CA LEU A 149 30.32 4.19 1.37
C LEU A 149 31.22 5.17 2.14
N LEU A 150 31.42 6.39 1.63
CA LEU A 150 32.19 7.42 2.32
C LEU A 150 31.50 7.85 3.63
N ALA A 151 30.16 7.97 3.62
CA ALA A 151 29.39 8.28 4.81
C ALA A 151 29.51 7.18 5.88
N SER A 152 29.47 5.90 5.51
CA SER A 152 29.63 4.80 6.47
C SER A 152 31.04 4.72 7.04
N LEU A 153 32.07 4.94 6.22
CA LEU A 153 33.47 5.05 6.68
C LEU A 153 33.68 6.21 7.65
N LEU A 154 33.07 7.38 7.37
CA LEU A 154 33.13 8.52 8.27
C LEU A 154 32.47 8.21 9.62
N VAL A 155 31.27 7.60 9.61
CA VAL A 155 30.59 7.19 10.84
C VAL A 155 31.44 6.19 11.63
N LEU A 156 32.03 5.20 10.96
CA LEU A 156 32.93 4.24 11.58
C LEU A 156 34.11 4.95 12.27
N LEU A 157 34.75 5.89 11.57
CA LEU A 157 35.86 6.68 12.11
C LEU A 157 35.44 7.51 13.31
N VAL A 158 34.30 8.19 13.25
CA VAL A 158 33.78 9.00 14.35
C VAL A 158 33.49 8.14 15.58
N VAL A 159 32.87 6.97 15.41
CA VAL A 159 32.56 6.05 16.52
C VAL A 159 33.84 5.52 17.18
N VAL A 160 34.83 5.10 16.39
CA VAL A 160 36.07 4.51 16.91
C VAL A 160 37.01 5.56 17.51
N ALA A 161 37.19 6.72 16.85
CA ALA A 161 38.18 7.71 17.24
C ALA A 161 37.63 8.81 18.15
N ILE A 162 36.39 9.23 17.96
CA ILE A 162 35.80 10.44 18.60
C ILE A 162 34.64 10.07 19.53
N GLY A 163 34.26 8.80 19.64
CA GLY A 163 33.12 8.33 20.44
C GLY A 163 33.10 8.85 21.88
N PHE A 164 34.26 8.95 22.52
CA PHE A 164 34.37 9.44 23.91
C PHE A 164 33.94 10.91 24.08
N VAL A 165 34.00 11.73 23.04
CA VAL A 165 33.60 13.14 23.08
C VAL A 165 32.09 13.29 23.29
N PHE A 166 31.29 12.29 22.92
CA PHE A 166 29.83 12.34 23.06
C PHE A 166 29.32 11.88 24.42
N GLN A 167 30.18 11.42 25.33
CA GLN A 167 29.77 10.96 26.67
C GLN A 167 29.03 12.02 27.51
N PRO A 168 29.47 13.29 27.56
CA PRO A 168 28.78 14.33 28.33
C PRO A 168 27.56 14.91 27.60
N LEU A 169 27.17 14.40 26.42
CA LEU A 169 26.04 14.92 25.66
C LEU A 169 24.71 14.68 26.43
N PRO A 170 23.89 15.72 26.68
CA PRO A 170 22.62 15.55 27.38
C PRO A 170 21.59 14.75 26.56
N THR A 171 20.90 13.80 27.20
CA THR A 171 19.84 12.98 26.56
C THR A 171 18.67 13.85 26.08
N THR A 172 18.41 14.96 26.77
CA THR A 172 17.39 15.96 26.40
C THR A 172 17.62 16.59 25.02
N VAL A 173 18.88 16.74 24.60
CA VAL A 173 19.24 17.26 23.28
C VAL A 173 18.95 16.24 22.19
N LEU A 174 19.24 14.96 22.43
CA LEU A 174 18.86 13.88 21.51
C LEU A 174 17.33 13.82 21.36
N ALA A 175 16.59 13.90 22.46
CA ALA A 175 15.13 13.92 22.44
C ALA A 175 14.58 15.11 21.63
N ALA A 176 15.19 16.29 21.77
CA ALA A 176 14.83 17.48 20.98
C ALA A 176 15.08 17.28 19.48
N ILE A 177 16.21 16.67 19.09
CA ILE A 177 16.52 16.35 17.70
C ILE A 177 15.48 15.37 17.13
N ILE A 178 15.14 14.31 17.86
CA ILE A 178 14.12 13.34 17.46
C ILE A 178 12.77 14.04 17.27
N MET A 179 12.33 14.86 18.24
CA MET A 179 11.08 15.60 18.15
C MET A 179 11.01 16.47 16.88
N VAL A 180 12.07 17.24 16.59
CA VAL A 180 12.12 18.13 15.42
C VAL A 180 12.17 17.36 14.10
N ASN A 181 12.71 16.14 14.10
CA ASN A 181 12.67 15.25 12.93
C ASN A 181 11.28 14.65 12.70
N LEU A 182 10.55 14.32 13.78
CA LEU A 182 9.19 13.80 13.70
C LEU A 182 8.17 14.85 13.24
N LEU A 183 8.40 16.14 13.50
CA LEU A 183 7.51 17.22 13.02
C LEU A 183 7.28 17.16 11.50
N GLY A 184 8.29 16.74 10.72
CA GLY A 184 8.15 16.57 9.28
C GLY A 184 7.15 15.48 8.89
N MET A 185 7.10 14.40 9.66
CA MET A 185 6.14 13.30 9.46
C MET A 185 4.72 13.74 9.85
N PHE A 186 4.56 14.50 10.95
CA PHE A 186 3.26 15.04 11.32
C PHE A 186 2.64 16.00 10.28
N LYS A 187 3.45 16.61 9.40
CA LYS A 187 2.92 17.41 8.28
C LYS A 187 2.03 16.58 7.35
N GLN A 188 2.19 15.25 7.26
CA GLN A 188 1.36 14.36 6.45
C GLN A 188 -0.11 14.34 6.89
N MET A 189 -0.44 14.75 8.13
CA MET A 189 -1.82 14.94 8.57
C MET A 189 -2.58 15.97 7.72
N LYS A 190 -1.84 16.87 7.04
CA LYS A 190 -2.42 17.85 6.12
C LYS A 190 -2.95 17.24 4.82
N ASP A 191 -2.69 15.96 4.55
CA ASP A 191 -3.17 15.27 3.36
C ASP A 191 -4.62 14.77 3.52
N ILE A 192 -5.16 14.72 4.75
CA ILE A 192 -6.53 14.26 5.06
C ILE A 192 -7.61 15.00 4.23
N PRO A 193 -7.61 16.36 4.12
CA PRO A 193 -8.62 17.06 3.35
C PRO A 193 -8.52 16.76 1.84
N ALA A 194 -7.31 16.53 1.32
CA ALA A 194 -7.12 16.14 -0.06
C ALA A 194 -7.66 14.72 -0.31
N LEU A 195 -7.32 13.77 0.57
CA LEU A 195 -7.85 12.40 0.55
C LEU A 195 -9.39 12.37 0.61
N TRP A 196 -10.00 13.19 1.48
CA TRP A 196 -11.46 13.28 1.58
C TRP A 196 -12.11 13.73 0.26
N ARG A 197 -11.48 14.67 -0.46
CA ARG A 197 -11.99 15.19 -1.73
C ARG A 197 -11.79 14.21 -2.89
N THR A 198 -10.71 13.44 -2.87
CA THR A 198 -10.35 12.53 -3.97
C THR A 198 -10.96 11.14 -3.82
N SER A 199 -10.77 10.49 -2.67
CA SER A 199 -11.26 9.12 -2.44
C SER A 199 -11.53 8.85 -0.96
N LYS A 200 -12.82 8.72 -0.62
CA LYS A 200 -13.28 8.34 0.72
C LYS A 200 -12.72 6.98 1.17
N ILE A 201 -12.46 6.10 0.20
CA ILE A 201 -11.92 4.76 0.45
C ILE A 201 -10.46 4.82 0.90
N GLU A 202 -9.63 5.60 0.20
CA GLU A 202 -8.22 5.80 0.58
C GLU A 202 -8.11 6.47 1.95
N LEU A 203 -9.01 7.43 2.24
CA LEU A 203 -9.09 8.03 3.57
C LEU A 203 -9.46 7.00 4.65
N ALA A 204 -10.39 6.09 4.37
CA ALA A 204 -10.75 5.04 5.33
C ALA A 204 -9.56 4.14 5.64
N ILE A 205 -8.78 3.74 4.62
CA ILE A 205 -7.54 2.97 4.82
C ILE A 205 -6.57 3.76 5.70
N TRP A 206 -6.38 5.05 5.43
CA TRP A 206 -5.51 5.91 6.21
C TRP A 206 -5.95 6.00 7.68
N LEU A 207 -7.24 6.25 7.94
CA LEU A 207 -7.79 6.37 9.30
C LEU A 207 -7.68 5.06 10.06
N VAL A 208 -8.09 3.94 9.44
CA VAL A 208 -8.00 2.61 10.06
C VAL A 208 -6.55 2.28 10.39
N SER A 209 -5.62 2.54 9.48
CA SER A 209 -4.19 2.27 9.72
C SER A 209 -3.64 3.12 10.86
N PHE A 210 -3.99 4.41 10.92
CA PHE A 210 -3.58 5.32 11.98
C PHE A 210 -4.12 4.90 13.34
N PHE A 211 -5.44 4.73 13.47
CA PHE A 211 -6.06 4.36 14.74
C PHE A 211 -5.66 2.95 15.20
N ALA A 212 -5.55 1.98 14.28
CA ALA A 212 -5.09 0.64 14.62
C ALA A 212 -3.66 0.67 15.18
N SER A 213 -2.75 1.42 14.54
CA SER A 213 -1.35 1.53 15.00
C SER A 213 -1.23 2.24 16.35
N VAL A 214 -2.05 3.27 16.60
CA VAL A 214 -2.02 4.04 17.85
C VAL A 214 -2.65 3.26 19.02
N LEU A 215 -3.76 2.54 18.78
CA LEU A 215 -4.52 1.89 19.84
C LEU A 215 -4.05 0.46 20.14
N LEU A 216 -3.63 -0.29 19.13
CA LEU A 216 -3.26 -1.71 19.25
C LEU A 216 -1.73 -1.93 19.27
N GLY A 217 -0.94 -0.88 19.05
CA GLY A 217 0.49 -0.98 18.80
C GLY A 217 0.83 -1.24 17.34
N LEU A 218 2.11 -1.13 17.00
CA LEU A 218 2.58 -1.25 15.61
C LEU A 218 2.39 -2.65 15.03
N ASP A 219 2.57 -3.70 15.85
CA ASP A 219 2.56 -5.08 15.39
C ASP A 219 1.15 -5.50 14.94
N TYR A 220 0.15 -5.31 15.80
CA TYR A 220 -1.26 -5.56 15.47
C TYR A 220 -1.82 -4.51 14.52
N GLY A 221 -1.40 -3.25 14.65
CA GLY A 221 -1.84 -2.15 13.79
C GLY A 221 -1.54 -2.40 12.31
N LEU A 222 -0.35 -2.91 12.01
CA LEU A 222 0.04 -3.27 10.64
C LEU A 222 -0.83 -4.40 10.08
N VAL A 223 -1.09 -5.45 10.86
CA VAL A 223 -1.93 -6.59 10.42
C VAL A 223 -3.34 -6.12 10.10
N VAL A 224 -3.94 -5.30 10.97
CA VAL A 224 -5.28 -4.73 10.77
C VAL A 224 -5.31 -3.83 9.54
N ALA A 225 -4.32 -2.94 9.39
CA ALA A 225 -4.20 -2.04 8.24
C ALA A 225 -4.11 -2.83 6.92
N MET A 226 -3.25 -3.84 6.87
CA MET A 226 -3.05 -4.67 5.67
C MET A 226 -4.29 -5.49 5.34
N GLY A 227 -4.94 -6.09 6.34
CA GLY A 227 -6.19 -6.80 6.16
C GLY A 227 -7.31 -5.90 5.63
N PHE A 228 -7.44 -4.69 6.18
CA PHE A 228 -8.43 -3.71 5.74
C PHE A 228 -8.16 -3.23 4.31
N ALA A 229 -6.89 -3.00 3.94
CA ALA A 229 -6.52 -2.62 2.58
C ALA A 229 -6.87 -3.72 1.56
N ILE A 230 -6.56 -4.99 1.87
CA ILE A 230 -6.91 -6.14 1.02
C ILE A 230 -8.43 -6.27 0.89
N LEU A 231 -9.16 -6.19 1.99
CA LEU A 231 -10.63 -6.26 1.99
C LEU A 231 -11.24 -5.17 1.12
N THR A 232 -10.67 -3.96 1.20
CA THR A 232 -11.11 -2.81 0.41
C THR A 232 -10.89 -3.03 -1.09
N VAL A 233 -9.74 -3.59 -1.48
CA VAL A 233 -9.48 -3.97 -2.88
C VAL A 233 -10.48 -5.01 -3.36
N ILE A 234 -10.70 -6.07 -2.57
CA ILE A 234 -11.67 -7.13 -2.90
C ILE A 234 -13.08 -6.53 -3.08
N TYR A 235 -13.52 -5.70 -2.14
CA TYR A 235 -14.81 -5.02 -2.21
C TYR A 235 -14.96 -4.17 -3.47
N ARG A 236 -13.91 -3.40 -3.82
CA ARG A 236 -13.89 -2.58 -5.04
C ARG A 236 -13.99 -3.42 -6.31
N THR A 237 -13.33 -4.58 -6.36
CA THR A 237 -13.36 -5.45 -7.54
C THR A 237 -14.67 -6.24 -7.65
N GLN A 238 -15.37 -6.50 -6.55
CA GLN A 238 -16.66 -7.20 -6.52
C GLN A 238 -17.84 -6.33 -6.98
N CYS A 239 -17.77 -5.01 -6.83
CA CYS A 239 -18.82 -4.08 -7.22
C CYS A 239 -18.43 -3.24 -8.46
N PRO A 240 -18.27 -3.86 -9.65
CA PRO A 240 -17.98 -3.10 -10.86
C PRO A 240 -19.16 -2.24 -11.27
N LYS A 241 -18.86 -1.08 -11.88
CA LYS A 241 -19.88 -0.34 -12.64
C LYS A 241 -20.23 -1.17 -13.88
N ASN A 242 -21.50 -1.52 -13.98
CA ASN A 242 -22.06 -2.27 -15.11
C ASN A 242 -22.98 -1.33 -15.88
N ALA A 243 -22.74 -1.21 -17.18
CA ALA A 243 -23.42 -0.29 -18.07
C ALA A 243 -24.13 -1.05 -19.20
N LEU A 244 -25.26 -0.51 -19.65
CA LEU A 244 -25.86 -0.91 -20.93
C LEU A 244 -25.45 0.12 -21.95
N LEU A 245 -24.86 -0.33 -23.06
CA LEU A 245 -24.39 0.55 -24.10
C LEU A 245 -25.48 0.75 -25.16
N GLY A 246 -25.73 2.02 -25.49
CA GLY A 246 -26.54 2.48 -26.62
C GLY A 246 -25.66 3.13 -27.67
N GLN A 247 -26.14 3.20 -28.90
CA GLN A 247 -25.47 3.86 -30.01
C GLN A 247 -25.99 5.29 -30.16
N ILE A 248 -25.11 6.26 -30.35
CA ILE A 248 -25.53 7.63 -30.72
C ILE A 248 -25.88 7.64 -32.22
N PRO A 249 -27.06 8.16 -32.62
CA PRO A 249 -27.50 8.23 -34.01
C PRO A 249 -26.44 8.84 -34.93
N ASP A 250 -26.28 8.29 -36.14
CA ASP A 250 -25.32 8.73 -37.16
C ASP A 250 -23.83 8.69 -36.75
N THR A 251 -23.50 8.01 -35.65
CA THR A 251 -22.11 7.77 -35.22
C THR A 251 -21.81 6.29 -34.96
N GLY A 252 -20.54 5.91 -34.94
CA GLY A 252 -20.07 4.58 -34.55
C GLY A 252 -19.76 4.46 -33.04
N LEU A 253 -20.24 5.39 -32.22
CA LEU A 253 -19.89 5.49 -30.80
C LEU A 253 -20.96 4.83 -29.92
N TYR A 254 -20.49 4.10 -28.90
CA TYR A 254 -21.34 3.42 -27.94
C TYR A 254 -21.09 3.98 -26.53
N PHE A 255 -22.15 4.48 -25.89
CA PHE A 255 -22.10 5.10 -24.56
C PHE A 255 -23.15 4.51 -23.64
N ASP A 256 -22.98 4.71 -22.33
CA ASP A 256 -23.95 4.27 -21.32
C ASP A 256 -25.28 5.02 -21.50
N VAL A 257 -26.37 4.27 -21.68
CA VAL A 257 -27.72 4.81 -21.87
C VAL A 257 -28.21 5.55 -20.63
N ASP A 258 -27.72 5.17 -19.45
CA ASP A 258 -28.09 5.84 -18.19
C ASP A 258 -27.36 7.19 -18.01
N GLU A 259 -26.25 7.42 -18.71
CA GLU A 259 -25.39 8.61 -18.56
C GLU A 259 -25.57 9.61 -19.70
N TYR A 260 -25.89 9.15 -20.91
CA TYR A 260 -26.07 9.96 -22.10
C TYR A 260 -27.47 9.77 -22.70
N GLU A 261 -28.32 10.81 -22.62
CA GLU A 261 -29.70 10.78 -23.16
C GLU A 261 -29.76 10.58 -24.69
N GLU A 262 -28.69 10.93 -25.40
CA GLU A 262 -28.57 10.80 -26.86
C GLU A 262 -28.23 9.37 -27.31
N ALA A 263 -27.87 8.48 -26.37
CA ALA A 263 -27.54 7.10 -26.68
C ALA A 263 -28.80 6.23 -26.70
N GLU A 264 -29.16 5.71 -27.88
CA GLU A 264 -30.33 4.85 -28.03
C GLU A 264 -29.93 3.37 -28.06
N GLU A 265 -30.71 2.52 -27.38
CA GLU A 265 -30.50 1.07 -27.45
C GLU A 265 -30.83 0.52 -28.85
N CYS A 266 -29.95 -0.35 -29.37
CA CYS A 266 -30.20 -1.01 -30.64
C CYS A 266 -31.39 -1.97 -30.55
N THR A 267 -32.37 -1.82 -31.45
CA THR A 267 -33.56 -2.70 -31.45
C THR A 267 -33.16 -4.17 -31.67
N GLY A 268 -33.52 -5.03 -30.70
CA GLY A 268 -33.23 -6.46 -30.73
C GLY A 268 -31.83 -6.88 -30.25
N ILE A 269 -30.95 -5.94 -29.88
CA ILE A 269 -29.60 -6.22 -29.39
C ILE A 269 -29.36 -5.49 -28.07
N LYS A 270 -28.94 -6.22 -27.03
CA LYS A 270 -28.49 -5.64 -25.76
C LYS A 270 -26.98 -5.76 -25.65
N ILE A 271 -26.28 -4.63 -25.54
CA ILE A 271 -24.83 -4.58 -25.37
C ILE A 271 -24.53 -4.28 -23.91
N PHE A 272 -23.95 -5.24 -23.20
CA PHE A 272 -23.61 -5.12 -21.79
C PHE A 272 -22.10 -4.93 -21.64
N GLN A 273 -21.69 -3.86 -20.96
CA GLN A 273 -20.30 -3.59 -20.64
C GLN A 273 -20.05 -3.71 -19.14
N SER A 274 -18.97 -4.40 -18.78
CA SER A 274 -18.46 -4.47 -17.42
C SER A 274 -16.96 -4.26 -17.44
N ASN A 275 -16.49 -3.33 -16.61
CA ASN A 275 -15.09 -2.91 -16.59
C ASN A 275 -14.25 -3.66 -15.55
N THR A 276 -14.56 -4.94 -15.28
CA THR A 276 -13.81 -5.75 -14.29
C THR A 276 -13.40 -7.10 -14.84
N SER A 277 -12.29 -7.63 -14.31
CA SER A 277 -11.89 -9.01 -14.56
C SER A 277 -12.85 -9.96 -13.86
N ILE A 278 -13.31 -11.00 -14.56
CA ILE A 278 -14.22 -12.01 -14.01
C ILE A 278 -13.39 -13.11 -13.34
N TYR A 279 -13.66 -13.36 -12.06
CA TYR A 279 -13.06 -14.43 -11.27
C TYR A 279 -14.10 -15.00 -10.29
N PHE A 280 -13.72 -16.00 -9.52
CA PHE A 280 -14.64 -16.74 -8.65
C PHE A 280 -15.50 -15.81 -7.77
N ALA A 281 -14.91 -14.81 -7.12
CA ALA A 281 -15.62 -13.99 -6.13
C ALA A 281 -16.64 -12.99 -6.72
N ASN A 282 -16.56 -12.65 -8.01
CA ASN A 282 -17.49 -11.69 -8.64
C ASN A 282 -18.36 -12.31 -9.74
N SER A 283 -18.16 -13.59 -10.06
CA SER A 283 -18.88 -14.30 -11.12
C SER A 283 -20.42 -14.28 -10.92
N ASP A 284 -20.89 -14.57 -9.71
CA ASP A 284 -22.33 -14.57 -9.40
C ASP A 284 -22.94 -13.16 -9.44
N LEU A 285 -22.20 -12.15 -8.97
CA LEU A 285 -22.61 -10.75 -9.03
C LEU A 285 -22.69 -10.26 -10.48
N TYR A 286 -21.71 -10.64 -11.31
CA TYR A 286 -21.70 -10.34 -12.74
C TYR A 286 -22.93 -10.93 -13.44
N VAL A 287 -23.21 -12.23 -13.22
CA VAL A 287 -24.38 -12.90 -13.81
C VAL A 287 -25.68 -12.27 -13.33
N SER A 288 -25.77 -11.94 -12.04
CA SER A 288 -26.94 -11.28 -11.46
C SER A 288 -27.15 -9.89 -12.05
N ALA A 289 -26.09 -9.10 -12.21
CA ALA A 289 -26.14 -7.79 -12.82
C ALA A 289 -26.50 -7.85 -14.31
N LEU A 290 -25.97 -8.82 -15.05
CA LEU A 290 -26.31 -9.06 -16.45
C LEU A 290 -27.80 -9.39 -16.60
N LYS A 291 -28.34 -10.28 -15.76
CA LYS A 291 -29.77 -10.62 -15.75
C LYS A 291 -30.64 -9.43 -15.38
N ALA A 292 -30.23 -8.65 -14.38
CA ALA A 292 -30.97 -7.47 -13.92
C ALA A 292 -31.02 -6.37 -14.98
N LYS A 293 -29.89 -6.04 -15.61
CA LYS A 293 -29.81 -5.00 -16.65
C LYS A 293 -30.49 -5.43 -17.95
N THR A 294 -30.27 -6.67 -18.41
CA THR A 294 -30.92 -7.15 -19.65
C THR A 294 -32.42 -7.42 -19.48
N GLY A 295 -32.90 -7.62 -18.26
CA GLY A 295 -34.27 -8.03 -17.96
C GLY A 295 -34.58 -9.48 -18.36
N ILE A 296 -33.56 -10.24 -18.77
CA ILE A 296 -33.72 -11.58 -19.33
C ILE A 296 -33.03 -12.60 -18.44
N ASP A 297 -33.79 -13.56 -17.92
CA ASP A 297 -33.23 -14.74 -17.24
C ASP A 297 -33.24 -15.96 -18.18
N PRO A 298 -32.08 -16.34 -18.74
CA PRO A 298 -31.99 -17.45 -19.69
C PRO A 298 -32.45 -18.78 -19.08
N ALA A 299 -32.26 -18.98 -17.77
CA ALA A 299 -32.70 -20.20 -17.10
C ALA A 299 -34.23 -20.32 -17.09
N LYS A 300 -34.94 -19.22 -16.83
CA LYS A 300 -36.41 -19.19 -16.85
C LYS A 300 -36.95 -19.36 -18.27
N LEU A 301 -36.32 -18.72 -19.26
CA LEU A 301 -36.69 -18.88 -20.67
C LEU A 301 -36.52 -20.33 -21.15
N LEU A 302 -35.40 -20.97 -20.82
CA LEU A 302 -35.16 -22.36 -21.18
C LEU A 302 -36.15 -23.32 -20.48
N ALA A 303 -36.49 -23.05 -19.22
CA ALA A 303 -37.48 -23.82 -18.48
C ALA A 303 -38.89 -23.70 -19.11
N ALA A 304 -39.31 -22.47 -19.46
CA ALA A 304 -40.57 -22.21 -20.14
C ALA A 304 -40.63 -22.88 -21.54
N ARG A 305 -39.54 -22.84 -22.31
CA ARG A 305 -39.46 -23.54 -23.59
C ARG A 305 -39.59 -25.05 -23.43
N LYS A 306 -38.92 -25.64 -22.42
CA LYS A 306 -39.02 -27.07 -22.12
C LYS A 306 -40.44 -27.48 -21.70
N SER A 307 -41.13 -26.67 -20.91
CA SER A 307 -42.51 -26.98 -20.50
C SER A 307 -43.46 -26.90 -21.71
N GLN A 308 -43.36 -25.86 -22.54
CA GLN A 308 -44.15 -25.73 -23.78
C GLN A 308 -43.92 -26.90 -24.73
N LEU A 309 -42.67 -27.35 -24.90
CA LEU A 309 -42.35 -28.52 -25.71
C LEU A 309 -42.95 -29.81 -25.15
N LYS A 310 -43.01 -29.96 -23.82
CA LYS A 310 -43.70 -31.09 -23.18
C LYS A 310 -45.20 -31.05 -23.43
N TYR A 311 -45.84 -29.88 -23.28
CA TYR A 311 -47.26 -29.70 -23.58
C TYR A 311 -47.57 -29.99 -25.06
N ALA A 312 -46.77 -29.46 -25.99
CA ALA A 312 -46.94 -29.71 -27.42
C ALA A 312 -46.75 -31.20 -27.77
N LYS A 313 -45.80 -31.90 -27.16
CA LYS A 313 -45.65 -33.36 -27.36
C LYS A 313 -46.84 -34.15 -26.82
N ARG A 314 -47.43 -33.70 -25.70
CA ARG A 314 -48.58 -34.34 -25.07
C ARG A 314 -49.85 -34.14 -25.89
N ASP A 315 -50.13 -32.91 -26.33
CA ASP A 315 -51.25 -32.57 -27.23
C ASP A 315 -51.13 -33.28 -28.59
N ASN A 316 -49.93 -33.36 -29.15
CA ASN A 316 -49.70 -34.08 -30.41
C ASN A 316 -49.80 -35.61 -30.25
N GLY A 317 -49.50 -36.14 -29.05
CA GLY A 317 -49.75 -37.53 -28.67
C GLY A 317 -51.24 -37.83 -28.54
N GLU A 318 -52.00 -36.96 -27.88
CA GLU A 318 -53.45 -37.06 -27.74
C GLU A 318 -54.17 -36.97 -29.10
N ARG A 319 -53.77 -36.04 -29.98
CA ARG A 319 -54.29 -35.96 -31.36
C ARG A 319 -54.01 -37.21 -32.18
N LYS A 320 -52.81 -37.81 -32.05
CA LYS A 320 -52.49 -39.08 -32.72
C LYS A 320 -53.31 -40.26 -32.19
N ALA A 321 -53.55 -40.32 -30.88
CA ALA A 321 -54.39 -41.34 -30.27
C ALA A 321 -55.86 -41.24 -30.71
N VAL A 322 -56.41 -40.01 -30.78
CA VAL A 322 -57.77 -39.76 -31.28
C VAL A 322 -57.90 -40.14 -32.76
N ASN A 323 -56.92 -39.78 -33.60
CA ASN A 323 -56.90 -40.15 -35.01
C ASN A 323 -56.75 -41.67 -35.23
N HIS A 324 -55.96 -42.35 -34.42
CA HIS A 324 -55.84 -43.81 -34.46
C HIS A 324 -57.16 -44.50 -34.06
N CYS A 325 -57.82 -44.03 -33.00
CA CYS A 325 -59.12 -44.56 -32.56
C CYS A 325 -60.23 -44.33 -33.61
N SER A 326 -60.20 -43.18 -34.30
CA SER A 326 -61.09 -42.89 -35.45
C SER A 326 -60.81 -43.78 -36.66
N ALA A 327 -59.55 -44.07 -36.97
CA ALA A 327 -59.16 -44.97 -38.06
C ALA A 327 -59.54 -46.43 -37.78
N VAL A 328 -59.38 -46.89 -36.53
CA VAL A 328 -59.83 -48.23 -36.10
C VAL A 328 -61.35 -48.36 -36.18
N LYS A 329 -62.12 -47.33 -35.80
CA LYS A 329 -63.58 -47.31 -35.99
C LYS A 329 -64.01 -47.33 -37.45
N LYS A 330 -63.32 -46.61 -38.35
CA LYS A 330 -63.61 -46.66 -39.80
C LYS A 330 -63.33 -48.04 -40.40
N ASN A 331 -62.23 -48.69 -40.02
CA ASN A 331 -61.93 -50.05 -40.50
C ASN A 331 -62.87 -51.11 -39.90
N ALA A 332 -63.38 -50.91 -38.69
CA ALA A 332 -64.38 -51.81 -38.09
C ALA A 332 -65.76 -51.69 -38.78
N VAL A 333 -66.12 -50.52 -39.31
CA VAL A 333 -67.39 -50.30 -40.04
C VAL A 333 -67.34 -50.83 -41.48
N VAL A 334 -66.16 -51.01 -42.07
CA VAL A 334 -66.00 -51.61 -43.42
C VAL A 334 -66.00 -53.16 -43.37
N LEU A 335 -65.96 -53.76 -42.17
CA LEU A 335 -65.90 -55.22 -41.97
C LEU A 335 -67.22 -55.85 -41.50
N LEU A 336 -68.30 -55.07 -41.42
CA LEU A 336 -69.66 -55.56 -41.16
C LEU A 336 -70.56 -55.11 -42.31
N VAL A 337 -71.04 -56.11 -43.04
CA VAL A 337 -72.19 -56.10 -43.96
C VAL A 337 -73.39 -55.41 -43.32
#